data_AF-A0A2N2EYS1-F1
#
_entry.id   AF-A0A2N2EYS1-F1
#
_cell.length_a   1.000
_cell.length_b   1.000
_cell.length_c   1.000
_cell.angle_alpha   90.00
_cell.angle_beta   90.00
_cell.angle_gamma   90.00
#
_symmetry.space_group_name_H-M   'P 1'
#
loop_
_entity.id
_entity.type
_entity.pdbx_description
1 polymer ?
#
loop_
_entity_poly.entity_id
_entity_poly.type
_entity_poly.pdbx_seq_one_letter_code
_entity_poly.pdbx_strand_id
1 'polypeptide(L)'
;MPKTQPKNFEESLSRLEEIVEALENRDVELDNALSLFEEGVGLVKFCSAKLEETKKKIEILVSKDGKLKPENFETDSSDGDDENKKN
;
A
#
# COMPACT_ATOMS: atom_id res chain seq x y z
N MET A 1 -27.28 -4.50 3.44
CA MET A 1 -26.55 -5.79 3.53
C MET A 1 -25.18 -5.49 4.11
N PRO A 2 -24.65 -6.27 5.07
CA PRO A 2 -23.35 -5.97 5.66
C PRO A 2 -22.25 -6.29 4.64
N LYS A 3 -21.48 -5.28 4.24
CA LYS A 3 -20.29 -5.45 3.39
C LYS A 3 -19.24 -6.19 4.24
N THR A 4 -18.99 -7.46 3.95
CA THR A 4 -17.98 -8.28 4.63
C THR A 4 -16.62 -7.67 4.38
N GLN A 5 -16.00 -7.12 5.43
CA GLN A 5 -14.61 -6.69 5.36
C GLN A 5 -13.71 -7.90 5.05
N PRO A 6 -12.70 -7.75 4.17
CA PRO A 6 -11.80 -8.84 3.84
C PRO A 6 -11.06 -9.34 5.08
N LYS A 7 -10.90 -10.67 5.20
CA LYS A 7 -10.42 -11.31 6.43
C LYS A 7 -8.90 -11.48 6.46
N ASN A 8 -8.21 -11.37 5.34
CA ASN A 8 -6.76 -11.54 5.22
C ASN A 8 -6.15 -10.60 4.15
N PHE A 9 -4.81 -10.61 4.05
CA PHE A 9 -4.05 -9.70 3.17
C PHE A 9 -4.39 -9.92 1.70
N GLU A 10 -4.41 -11.17 1.27
CA GLU A 10 -4.64 -11.59 -0.11
C GLU A 10 -6.04 -11.19 -0.58
N GLU A 11 -7.07 -11.42 0.26
CA GLU A 11 -8.44 -10.97 -0.01
C GLU A 11 -8.54 -9.44 -0.08
N SER A 12 -7.82 -8.73 0.80
CA SER A 12 -7.85 -7.26 0.83
C SER A 12 -7.18 -6.66 -0.40
N LEU A 13 -6.09 -7.28 -0.86
CA LEU A 13 -5.39 -6.88 -2.07
C LEU A 13 -6.23 -7.15 -3.32
N SER A 14 -6.80 -8.35 -3.43
CA SER A 14 -7.69 -8.70 -4.55
C SER A 14 -8.91 -7.78 -4.61
N ARG A 15 -9.51 -7.45 -3.45
CA ARG A 15 -10.62 -6.50 -3.40
C ARG A 15 -10.20 -5.09 -3.82
N LEU A 16 -8.99 -4.66 -3.47
CA LEU A 16 -8.46 -3.37 -3.88
C LEU A 16 -8.28 -3.31 -5.41
N GLU A 17 -7.80 -4.39 -6.04
CA GLU A 17 -7.69 -4.50 -7.50
C GLU A 17 -9.05 -4.37 -8.18
N GLU A 18 -10.07 -5.09 -7.68
CA GLU A 18 -11.45 -4.97 -8.18
C GLU A 18 -11.99 -3.53 -8.07
N ILE A 19 -11.69 -2.84 -6.97
CA ILE A 19 -12.11 -1.45 -6.76
C ILE A 19 -11.44 -0.53 -7.77
N VAL A 20 -10.14 -0.70 -8.01
CA VAL A 20 -9.40 0.10 -9.01
C VAL A 20 -10.01 -0.11 -10.39
N GLU A 21 -10.24 -1.36 -10.81
CA GLU A 21 -10.87 -1.67 -12.08
C GLU A 21 -12.28 -1.06 -12.18
N ALA A 22 -13.07 -1.13 -11.10
CA ALA A 22 -14.40 -0.52 -11.06
C ALA A 22 -14.36 1.02 -11.17
N LEU A 23 -13.37 1.68 -10.58
CA LEU A 23 -13.21 3.14 -10.63
C LEU A 23 -12.65 3.64 -11.97
N GLU A 24 -11.94 2.80 -12.71
CA GLU A 24 -11.47 3.11 -14.07
C GLU A 24 -12.62 3.08 -15.10
N ASN A 25 -13.71 2.37 -14.79
CA ASN A 25 -14.90 2.33 -15.63
C ASN A 25 -15.68 3.65 -15.54
N ARG A 26 -15.90 4.29 -16.70
CA ARG A 26 -16.55 5.62 -16.81
C ARG A 26 -18.05 5.63 -16.47
N ASP A 27 -18.66 4.46 -16.34
CA ASP A 27 -20.10 4.28 -16.08
C ASP A 27 -20.42 4.13 -14.59
N VAL A 28 -19.44 4.30 -13.69
CA VAL A 28 -19.67 4.27 -12.25
C VAL A 28 -20.38 5.56 -11.81
N GLU A 29 -21.56 5.39 -11.21
CA GLU A 29 -22.31 6.48 -10.56
C GLU A 29 -21.47 7.16 -9.47
N LEU A 30 -21.57 8.48 -9.32
CA LEU A 30 -20.73 9.27 -8.41
C LEU A 30 -20.77 8.79 -6.96
N ASP A 31 -21.95 8.47 -6.44
CA ASP A 31 -22.12 7.98 -5.06
C ASP A 31 -21.45 6.62 -4.86
N ASN A 32 -21.50 5.76 -5.89
CA ASN A 32 -20.81 4.47 -5.87
C ASN A 32 -19.29 4.67 -5.97
N ALA A 33 -18.82 5.61 -6.80
CA ALA A 33 -17.41 5.97 -6.90
C ALA A 33 -16.84 6.39 -5.55
N LEU A 34 -17.57 7.24 -4.82
CA LEU A 34 -17.17 7.71 -3.50
C LEU A 34 -17.11 6.56 -2.49
N SER A 35 -18.13 5.68 -2.48
CA SER A 35 -18.11 4.52 -1.59
C SER A 35 -16.97 3.55 -1.90
N LEU A 36 -16.65 3.33 -3.18
CA LEU A 36 -15.55 2.47 -3.61
C LEU A 36 -14.21 3.08 -3.23
N PHE A 37 -14.06 4.39 -3.38
CA PHE A 37 -12.86 5.11 -2.97
C PHE A 37 -12.62 5.02 -1.46
N GLU A 38 -13.64 5.25 -0.64
CA GLU A 38 -13.54 5.12 0.82
C GLU A 38 -13.13 3.70 1.24
N GLU A 39 -13.73 2.68 0.60
CA GLU A 39 -13.38 1.28 0.80
C GLU A 39 -11.91 1.03 0.42
N GLY A 40 -11.49 1.48 -0.76
CA GLY A 40 -10.12 1.34 -1.26
C GLY A 40 -9.08 1.98 -0.34
N VAL A 41 -9.34 3.18 0.19
CA VAL A 41 -8.47 3.84 1.17
C VAL A 41 -8.35 3.00 2.46
N GLY A 42 -9.44 2.37 2.89
CA GLY A 42 -9.42 1.44 4.03
C GLY A 42 -8.52 0.23 3.78
N LEU A 43 -8.64 -0.38 2.60
CA LEU A 43 -7.84 -1.55 2.21
C LEU A 43 -6.35 -1.22 2.08
N VAL A 44 -6.00 -0.08 1.47
CA VAL A 44 -4.60 0.38 1.38
C VAL A 44 -3.98 0.52 2.76
N LYS A 45 -4.71 1.13 3.72
CA LYS A 45 -4.25 1.26 5.11
C LYS A 45 -4.05 -0.10 5.77
N PHE A 46 -5.00 -1.02 5.59
CA PHE A 46 -4.91 -2.37 6.12
C PHE A 46 -3.70 -3.14 5.58
N CYS A 47 -3.54 -3.19 4.25
CA CYS A 47 -2.44 -3.88 3.59
C CYS A 47 -1.09 -3.30 4.01
N SER A 48 -0.96 -1.97 4.06
CA SER A 48 0.26 -1.29 4.51
C SER A 48 0.62 -1.65 5.95
N ALA A 49 -0.35 -1.65 6.85
CA ALA A 49 -0.13 -2.03 8.25
C ALA A 49 0.31 -3.50 8.37
N LYS A 50 -0.24 -4.38 7.54
CA LYS A 50 0.12 -5.81 7.56
C LYS A 50 1.54 -6.08 7.05
N LEU A 51 1.95 -5.38 6.01
CA LEU A 51 3.32 -5.44 5.49
C LEU A 51 4.32 -4.94 6.53
N GLU A 52 4.02 -3.82 7.19
CA GLU A 52 4.88 -3.25 8.23
C GLU A 52 5.00 -4.16 9.46
N GLU A 53 3.90 -4.78 9.89
CA GLU A 53 3.91 -5.80 10.96
C GLU A 53 4.82 -6.98 10.57
N THR A 54 4.73 -7.43 9.32
CA THR A 54 5.50 -8.56 8.80
C THR A 54 6.97 -8.23 8.69
N LYS A 55 7.31 -7.03 8.20
CA LYS A 55 8.68 -6.52 8.13
C LYS A 55 9.33 -6.54 9.51
N LYS A 56 8.68 -5.97 10.53
CA LYS A 56 9.17 -5.98 11.92
C LYS A 56 9.42 -7.39 12.45
N LYS A 57 8.53 -8.33 12.15
CA LYS A 57 8.71 -9.74 12.55
C LYS A 57 9.94 -10.35 11.91
N ILE A 58 10.17 -10.10 10.62
CA ILE A 58 11.37 -10.55 9.90
C ILE A 58 12.62 -9.93 10.52
N GLU A 59 12.64 -8.62 10.77
CA GLU A 59 13.77 -7.92 11.39
C GLU A 59 14.14 -8.52 12.75
N ILE A 60 13.15 -8.84 13.59
CA ILE A 60 13.38 -9.47 14.89
C ILE A 60 13.97 -10.88 14.72
N LEU A 61 13.46 -11.68 13.80
CA LEU A 61 13.96 -13.05 13.55
C LEU A 61 15.41 -13.02 13.06
N VAL A 62 15.69 -12.15 12.08
CA VAL A 62 17.01 -11.98 11.49
C VAL A 62 18.03 -11.45 12.52
N SER A 63 17.60 -10.53 13.39
CA SER A 63 18.45 -10.00 14.47
C SER A 63 18.76 -11.06 15.54
N LYS A 64 17.83 -11.99 15.80
CA LYS A 64 18.03 -13.09 16.76
C LYS A 64 19.02 -14.14 16.26
N ASP A 65 19.10 -14.37 14.95
CA ASP A 65 20.09 -15.27 14.31
C ASP A 65 21.46 -14.60 14.09
N GLY A 66 21.65 -13.35 14.52
CA GLY A 66 22.95 -12.70 14.68
C GLY A 66 23.73 -12.40 13.40
N LYS A 67 23.13 -12.50 12.20
CA LYS A 67 23.90 -12.44 10.94
C LYS A 67 23.50 -11.46 9.86
N LEU A 68 22.36 -10.77 9.88
CA LEU A 68 22.05 -9.84 8.78
C LEU A 68 21.42 -8.56 9.33
N LYS A 69 22.04 -7.41 9.06
CA LYS A 69 21.39 -6.12 9.30
C LYS A 69 20.45 -5.87 8.12
N PRO A 70 19.15 -5.66 8.33
CA PRO A 70 18.26 -5.20 7.27
C PRO A 70 18.79 -3.83 6.81
N GLU A 71 19.24 -3.76 5.57
CA GLU A 71 19.64 -2.51 4.96
C GLU A 71 18.37 -1.67 4.75
N ASN A 72 18.36 -0.46 5.31
CA ASN A 72 17.25 0.45 5.19
C ASN A 72 17.21 0.89 3.73
N PHE A 73 16.26 0.37 2.94
CA PHE A 73 16.05 0.82 1.57
C PHE A 73 15.40 2.20 1.63
N GLU A 74 16.22 3.23 1.77
CA GLU A 74 15.81 4.59 1.47
C GLU A 74 15.62 4.66 -0.04
N THR A 75 14.38 4.85 -0.50
CA THR A 75 14.12 5.21 -1.88
C THR A 75 14.82 6.53 -2.11
N ASP A 76 15.89 6.51 -2.90
CA ASP A 76 16.57 7.69 -3.45
C ASP A 76 15.53 8.47 -4.27
N SER A 77 14.74 9.32 -3.61
CA SER A 77 14.12 10.48 -4.24
C SER A 77 15.22 11.52 -4.43
N SER A 78 16.18 11.20 -5.30
CA SER A 78 17.01 12.19 -5.97
C SER A 78 16.25 12.72 -7.18
N ASP A 79 15.14 13.40 -6.92
CA ASP A 79 14.65 14.40 -7.88
C ASP A 79 15.68 15.53 -7.84
N GLY A 80 16.53 15.53 -8.87
CA GLY A 80 17.60 16.51 -9.05
C GLY A 80 17.04 17.88 -9.36
N ASP A 81 16.77 18.66 -8.32
CA ASP A 81 16.74 20.12 -8.41
C ASP A 81 18.17 20.66 -8.36
N ASP A 82 18.84 20.72 -9.52
CA ASP A 82 19.94 21.66 -9.76
C ASP A 82 19.83 22.23 -11.18
N GLU A 83 18.73 22.94 -11.44
CA GLU A 83 18.71 23.92 -12.52
C GLU A 83 19.48 25.18 -12.09
N ASN A 84 20.57 25.42 -12.82
CA ASN A 84 21.14 26.71 -13.16
C ASN A 84 22.08 27.38 -12.15
N LYS A 85 23.36 26.99 -12.26
CA LYS A 85 24.47 27.95 -12.05
C LYS A 85 25.63 27.70 -13.00
N LYS A 86 25.60 28.37 -14.16
CA LYS A 86 26.73 28.97 -14.91
C LYS A 86 26.36 29.15 -16.39
N ASN A 87 26.13 30.40 -16.82
CA ASN A 87 27.17 31.16 -17.54
C ASN A 87 26.81 32.65 -17.57
#